data_AF-A0A7C1IDM0-F1
#
_entry.id   AF-A0A7C1IDM0-F1
#
_cell.length_a   1.000
_cell.length_b   1.000
_cell.length_c   1.000
_cell.angle_alpha   90.00
_cell.angle_beta   90.00
_cell.angle_gamma   90.00
#
_symmetry.space_group_name_H-M   'P 1'
#
loop_
_entity.id
_entity.type
_entity.pdbx_description
1 polymer ?
#
loop_
_entity_poly.entity_id
_entity_poly.type
_entity_poly.pdbx_seq_one_letter_code
_entity_poly.pdbx_strand_id
1 'polypeptide(L)'
;MKTNHKIIIGDSRQMDDLADKSVHLVITSPPYWQLKDYGSDNQIGFNHTYEEYINNLNLVWNECHRVLHQGCRLCVNIGDQFARSVYYGRYKVIPIRTEIIKFCETLGFDYMGAVIWQKVTTCNTTGGATIMGSFPYPRNGIIKLDYEFILIFKKPGIGPKVSREIKNQSKMTTEEWNQYFAGHWNFAGEKQDKHLAMFPEELPKRLIKMFSFVGDTVLDPFLGSGTTSLAALNLGRHSIGYEINTDFEPIIRDKLKVDQNQLFEHNAIEFSHQPNRKRNYEHDIHALPYVFKDPVQFDKKIDPRKFRFGSQIDNNRHKREEFYRIKQVLSPSLVLLDNGLSVRLLGVRDQDQTRNAAIEFLDKKTRGQKVFLKYDNIKYDRDNNILGYLYLSNKTFLNAHLIKLGLADVDLSIDFKYKAKFLSQRNSAIWQKSGY
;
A
#
# COMPACT_ATOMS: atom_id res chain seq x y z
N MET A 1 -2.46 -37.62 4.87
CA MET A 1 -1.02 -37.60 5.21
C MET A 1 -0.83 -36.57 6.32
N LYS A 2 0.00 -36.85 7.32
CA LYS A 2 0.22 -35.92 8.43
C LYS A 2 0.96 -34.67 7.92
N THR A 3 0.45 -33.46 8.12
CA THR A 3 1.17 -32.23 7.73
C THR A 3 1.57 -31.38 8.93
N ASN A 4 2.75 -30.76 8.86
CA ASN A 4 3.27 -29.83 9.85
C ASN A 4 3.20 -28.39 9.31
N HIS A 5 2.70 -27.48 10.14
CA HIS A 5 2.50 -26.07 9.81
C HIS A 5 3.12 -25.21 10.91
N LYS A 6 4.19 -24.48 10.59
CA LYS A 6 4.88 -23.59 11.54
C LYS A 6 4.54 -22.14 11.23
N ILE A 7 3.91 -21.44 12.17
CA ILE A 7 3.63 -20.01 12.09
C ILE A 7 4.61 -19.30 13.01
N ILE A 8 5.36 -18.35 12.44
CA ILE A 8 6.39 -17.59 13.14
C ILE A 8 5.92 -16.15 13.22
N ILE A 9 5.60 -15.70 14.42
CA ILE A 9 5.32 -14.29 14.67
C ILE A 9 6.66 -13.56 14.81
N GLY A 10 7.07 -12.88 13.75
CA GLY A 10 8.44 -12.42 13.57
C GLY A 10 8.71 -11.67 12.27
N ASP A 11 9.96 -11.27 12.08
CA ASP A 11 10.42 -10.45 10.96
C ASP A 11 11.08 -11.33 9.88
N SER A 12 10.45 -11.45 8.72
CA SER A 12 10.94 -12.29 7.62
C SER A 12 12.20 -11.76 6.93
N ARG A 13 12.72 -10.58 7.31
CA ARG A 13 14.08 -10.16 6.95
C ARG A 13 15.15 -11.03 7.62
N GLN A 14 14.75 -11.83 8.62
CA GLN A 14 15.59 -12.79 9.33
C GLN A 14 14.85 -14.12 9.52
N MET A 15 15.26 -15.12 8.75
CA MET A 15 14.72 -16.48 8.86
C MET A 15 15.72 -17.43 9.52
N ASP A 16 16.41 -16.98 10.57
CA ASP A 16 17.42 -17.77 11.31
C ASP A 16 16.83 -19.06 11.91
N ASP A 17 15.52 -19.08 12.15
CA ASP A 17 14.75 -20.26 12.60
C ASP A 17 14.63 -21.35 11.52
N LEU A 18 15.06 -21.07 10.29
CA LEU A 18 15.03 -21.97 9.15
C LEU A 18 16.43 -22.34 8.69
N ALA A 19 16.66 -23.65 8.54
CA ALA A 19 17.86 -24.16 7.91
C ALA A 19 17.94 -23.76 6.43
N ASP A 20 19.16 -23.63 5.92
CA ASP A 20 19.41 -23.49 4.49
C ASP A 20 18.80 -24.66 3.72
N LYS A 21 18.24 -24.38 2.53
CA LYS A 21 17.66 -25.41 1.64
C LYS A 21 16.68 -26.33 2.41
N SER A 22 15.68 -25.74 3.05
CA SER A 22 14.64 -26.43 3.83
C SER A 22 13.23 -26.30 3.24
N VAL A 23 13.02 -25.39 2.29
CA VAL A 23 11.70 -25.17 1.66
C VAL A 23 11.72 -25.47 0.17
N HIS A 24 10.56 -25.86 -0.36
CA HIS A 24 10.40 -26.39 -1.72
C HIS A 24 9.68 -25.40 -2.64
N LEU A 25 8.93 -24.47 -2.07
CA LEU A 25 8.19 -23.45 -2.80
C LEU A 25 7.99 -22.24 -1.90
N VAL A 26 8.26 -21.05 -2.42
CA VAL A 26 7.87 -19.79 -1.75
C VAL A 26 6.70 -19.18 -2.52
N ILE A 27 5.61 -18.84 -1.83
CA ILE A 27 4.48 -18.10 -2.40
C ILE A 27 4.17 -16.95 -1.47
N THR A 28 4.12 -15.73 -2.00
CA THR A 28 3.83 -14.57 -1.17
C THR A 28 3.30 -13.38 -1.95
N SER A 29 2.84 -12.38 -1.21
CA SER A 29 2.52 -11.04 -1.71
C SER A 29 3.12 -10.03 -0.75
N PRO A 30 4.17 -9.28 -1.13
CA PRO A 30 4.78 -8.31 -0.24
C PRO A 30 3.80 -7.20 0.17
N PRO A 31 4.00 -6.58 1.34
CA PRO A 31 3.16 -5.48 1.79
C PRO A 31 3.24 -4.31 0.81
N TYR A 32 2.08 -3.80 0.37
CA TYR A 32 2.03 -2.71 -0.60
C TYR A 32 2.62 -1.42 0.01
N TRP A 33 3.64 -0.87 -0.64
CA TRP A 33 4.26 0.42 -0.30
C TRP A 33 3.21 1.52 -0.03
N GLN A 34 3.27 2.12 1.17
CA GLN A 34 2.43 3.24 1.65
C GLN A 34 0.90 3.06 1.56
N LEU A 35 0.40 1.87 1.22
CA LEU A 35 -1.03 1.64 1.00
C LEU A 35 -1.76 1.23 2.28
N LYS A 36 -1.10 0.43 3.13
CA LYS A 36 -1.68 -0.11 4.36
C LYS A 36 -0.72 0.02 5.53
N ASP A 37 -1.28 0.41 6.67
CA ASP A 37 -0.60 0.37 7.96
C ASP A 37 -1.06 -0.92 8.67
N TYR A 38 -0.16 -1.89 8.74
CA TYR A 38 -0.36 -3.18 9.38
C TYR A 38 -0.09 -3.14 10.88
N GLY A 39 0.03 -1.96 11.51
CA GLY A 39 0.06 -1.83 12.97
C GLY A 39 1.36 -2.24 13.66
N SER A 40 2.44 -2.46 12.90
CA SER A 40 3.78 -2.75 13.44
C SER A 40 4.77 -1.67 13.03
N ASP A 41 5.52 -1.13 14.00
CA ASP A 41 6.57 -0.12 13.75
C ASP A 41 7.69 -0.65 12.83
N ASN A 42 7.87 -1.97 12.80
CA ASN A 42 8.91 -2.64 12.01
C ASN A 42 8.40 -3.10 10.63
N GLN A 43 7.15 -2.81 10.25
CA GLN A 43 6.58 -3.26 8.97
C GLN A 43 7.36 -2.73 7.76
N ILE A 44 7.40 -3.51 6.69
CA ILE A 44 7.98 -3.07 5.42
C ILE A 44 6.93 -2.27 4.64
N GLY A 45 7.26 -1.03 4.28
CA GLY A 45 6.58 -0.26 3.23
C GLY A 45 5.70 0.88 3.70
N PHE A 46 5.18 0.87 4.92
CA PHE A 46 4.52 2.04 5.51
C PHE A 46 5.57 3.03 6.03
N ASN A 47 5.41 4.33 5.80
CA ASN A 47 6.37 5.40 6.15
C ASN A 47 7.81 5.27 5.61
N HIS A 48 8.08 4.28 4.75
CA HIS A 48 9.33 4.15 4.04
C HIS A 48 9.33 4.99 2.75
N THR A 49 10.49 5.53 2.40
CA THR A 49 10.79 5.94 1.03
C THR A 49 10.73 4.74 0.09
N TYR A 50 10.65 4.97 -1.22
CA TYR A 50 10.64 3.88 -2.20
C TYR A 50 11.96 3.10 -2.13
N GLU A 51 13.06 3.79 -1.93
CA GLU A 51 14.39 3.19 -1.75
C GLU A 51 14.45 2.26 -0.52
N GLU A 52 14.02 2.75 0.65
CA GLU A 52 13.97 1.95 1.88
C GLU A 52 13.05 0.73 1.69
N TYR A 53 11.90 0.90 1.04
CA TYR A 53 10.96 -0.19 0.79
C TYR A 53 11.58 -1.31 -0.05
N ILE A 54 12.17 -0.99 -1.20
CA ILE A 54 12.78 -1.99 -2.09
C ILE A 54 13.95 -2.71 -1.39
N ASN A 55 14.83 -1.97 -0.71
CA ASN A 55 15.98 -2.58 -0.05
C ASN A 55 15.59 -3.48 1.14
N ASN A 56 14.51 -3.16 1.85
CA ASN A 56 13.98 -4.04 2.88
C ASN A 56 13.36 -5.33 2.31
N LEU A 57 12.67 -5.25 1.16
CA LEU A 57 12.20 -6.46 0.46
C LEU A 57 13.36 -7.34 -0.01
N ASN A 58 14.45 -6.73 -0.46
CA ASN A 58 15.63 -7.45 -0.94
C ASN A 58 16.27 -8.32 0.16
N LEU A 59 16.22 -7.92 1.43
CA LEU A 59 16.63 -8.77 2.56
C LEU A 59 15.78 -10.05 2.65
N VAL A 60 14.46 -9.93 2.46
CA VAL A 60 13.54 -11.08 2.48
C VAL A 60 13.79 -11.99 1.28
N TRP A 61 14.03 -11.42 0.10
CA TRP A 61 14.38 -12.19 -1.10
C TRP A 61 15.71 -12.93 -0.93
N ASN A 62 16.69 -12.31 -0.26
CA ASN A 62 17.95 -12.95 0.11
C ASN A 62 17.73 -14.18 1.02
N GLU A 63 16.88 -14.05 2.04
CA GLU A 63 16.53 -15.18 2.91
C GLU A 63 15.76 -16.27 2.17
N CYS A 64 14.79 -15.88 1.33
CA CYS A 64 14.06 -16.81 0.47
C CYS A 64 15.00 -17.60 -0.45
N HIS A 65 16.02 -16.94 -1.02
CA HIS A 65 17.03 -17.64 -1.80
C HIS A 65 17.82 -18.63 -0.94
N ARG A 66 18.26 -18.26 0.26
CA ARG A 66 19.01 -19.15 1.18
C ARG A 66 18.22 -20.41 1.55
N VAL A 67 16.98 -20.24 2.01
CA VAL A 67 16.15 -21.34 2.53
C VAL A 67 15.55 -22.22 1.43
N LEU A 68 15.42 -21.75 0.19
CA LEU A 68 14.85 -22.52 -0.91
C LEU A 68 15.84 -23.58 -1.43
N HIS A 69 15.34 -24.81 -1.66
CA HIS A 69 16.08 -25.84 -2.39
C HIS A 69 16.47 -25.38 -3.80
N GLN A 70 17.56 -25.92 -4.34
CA GLN A 70 17.86 -25.79 -5.76
C GLN A 70 16.75 -26.42 -6.60
N GLY A 71 16.55 -25.97 -7.84
CA GLY A 71 15.49 -26.48 -8.73
C GLY A 71 14.06 -26.07 -8.36
N CYS A 72 13.85 -25.53 -7.16
CA CYS A 72 12.57 -25.06 -6.64
C CYS A 72 12.29 -23.59 -7.00
N ARG A 73 11.09 -23.10 -6.66
CA ARG A 73 10.58 -21.81 -7.15
C ARG A 73 10.18 -20.83 -6.05
N LEU A 74 10.34 -19.54 -6.38
CA LEU A 74 9.79 -18.40 -5.65
C LEU A 74 8.72 -17.75 -6.54
N CYS A 75 7.52 -17.60 -6.00
CA CYS A 75 6.38 -16.99 -6.66
C CYS A 75 5.93 -15.75 -5.89
N VAL A 76 5.92 -14.58 -6.54
CA VAL A 76 5.62 -13.29 -5.89
C VAL A 76 4.45 -12.63 -6.59
N ASN A 77 3.31 -12.51 -5.90
CA ASN A 77 2.18 -11.70 -6.35
C ASN A 77 2.43 -10.22 -6.05
N ILE A 78 2.51 -9.37 -7.06
CA ILE A 78 2.74 -7.94 -6.90
C ILE A 78 1.97 -7.13 -7.94
N GLY A 79 1.33 -6.06 -7.49
CA GLY A 79 0.77 -5.02 -8.35
C GLY A 79 1.73 -3.84 -8.46
N ASP A 80 1.90 -3.33 -9.69
CA ASP A 80 2.50 -2.01 -9.87
C ASP A 80 1.57 -0.97 -9.24
N GLN A 81 2.15 0.08 -8.66
CA GLN A 81 1.37 1.03 -7.84
C GLN A 81 1.27 2.39 -8.50
N PHE A 82 0.11 3.02 -8.33
CA PHE A 82 -0.09 4.39 -8.78
C PHE A 82 0.42 5.38 -7.74
N ALA A 83 1.53 6.05 -8.05
CA ALA A 83 2.05 7.14 -7.24
C ALA A 83 1.20 8.40 -7.44
N ARG A 84 0.72 8.95 -6.33
CA ARG A 84 0.05 10.26 -6.34
C ARG A 84 1.06 11.37 -6.61
N SER A 85 0.59 12.46 -7.21
CA SER A 85 1.42 13.64 -7.48
C SER A 85 2.09 14.23 -6.24
N VAL A 86 1.56 13.97 -5.04
CA VAL A 86 2.15 14.42 -3.77
C VAL A 86 3.54 13.81 -3.52
N TYR A 87 3.80 12.62 -4.06
CA TYR A 87 5.08 11.94 -3.91
C TYR A 87 6.09 12.40 -4.97
N TYR A 88 5.73 12.36 -6.25
CA TYR A 88 6.69 12.59 -7.33
C TYR A 88 6.51 13.93 -8.07
N GLY A 89 5.68 14.84 -7.54
CA GLY A 89 5.26 16.07 -8.23
C GLY A 89 4.35 15.82 -9.45
N ARG A 90 4.16 14.55 -9.83
CA ARG A 90 3.38 14.10 -11.00
C ARG A 90 2.77 12.73 -10.73
N TYR A 91 1.71 12.41 -11.47
CA TYR A 91 1.16 11.06 -11.49
C TYR A 91 2.09 10.13 -12.27
N LYS A 92 2.38 8.96 -11.70
CA LYS A 92 3.26 7.95 -12.30
C LYS A 92 2.89 6.56 -11.77
N VAL A 93 3.03 5.54 -12.61
CA VAL A 93 3.03 4.14 -12.16
C VAL A 93 4.44 3.76 -11.71
N ILE A 94 4.55 3.21 -10.50
CA ILE A 94 5.79 2.69 -9.92
C ILE A 94 5.89 1.22 -10.29
N PRO A 95 6.87 0.84 -11.12
CA PRO A 95 7.00 -0.52 -11.62
C PRO A 95 7.71 -1.41 -10.59
N ILE A 96 7.11 -1.62 -9.41
CA ILE A 96 7.71 -2.38 -8.29
C ILE A 96 8.21 -3.74 -8.73
N ARG A 97 7.44 -4.41 -9.61
CA ARG A 97 7.82 -5.72 -10.16
C ARG A 97 9.19 -5.73 -10.82
N THR A 98 9.61 -4.62 -11.44
CA THR A 98 10.86 -4.54 -12.19
C THR A 98 12.05 -4.59 -11.25
N GLU A 99 11.96 -3.92 -10.10
CA GLU A 99 13.02 -3.94 -9.09
C GLU A 99 13.12 -5.31 -8.43
N ILE A 100 11.99 -5.98 -8.19
CA ILE A 100 11.98 -7.37 -7.68
C ILE A 100 12.65 -8.32 -8.70
N ILE A 101 12.28 -8.23 -9.99
CA ILE A 101 12.89 -9.06 -11.05
C ILE A 101 14.41 -8.82 -11.09
N LYS A 102 14.83 -7.56 -11.16
CA LYS A 102 16.25 -7.19 -11.25
C LYS A 102 17.05 -7.72 -10.06
N PHE A 103 16.53 -7.56 -8.84
CA PHE A 103 17.22 -8.03 -7.64
C PHE A 103 17.29 -9.56 -7.60
N CYS A 104 16.17 -10.26 -7.83
CA CYS A 104 16.15 -11.73 -7.82
C CYS A 104 17.09 -12.33 -8.87
N GLU A 105 17.16 -11.78 -10.09
CA GLU A 105 18.13 -12.23 -11.10
C GLU A 105 19.58 -11.97 -10.67
N THR A 106 19.86 -10.81 -10.09
CA THR A 106 21.20 -10.47 -9.57
C THR A 106 21.61 -11.40 -8.41
N LEU A 107 20.65 -11.80 -7.58
CA LEU A 107 20.86 -12.73 -6.48
C LEU A 107 21.14 -14.17 -6.95
N GLY A 108 20.79 -14.52 -8.19
CA GLY A 108 21.05 -15.83 -8.79
C GLY A 108 19.80 -16.67 -9.05
N PHE A 109 18.60 -16.10 -9.03
CA PHE A 109 17.41 -16.75 -9.57
C PHE A 109 17.32 -16.62 -11.09
N ASP A 110 16.74 -17.61 -11.77
CA ASP A 110 16.29 -17.48 -13.15
C ASP A 110 14.86 -16.93 -13.18
N TYR A 111 14.62 -15.80 -13.84
CA TYR A 111 13.26 -15.33 -14.10
C TYR A 111 12.57 -16.21 -15.16
N MET A 112 11.46 -16.84 -14.77
CA MET A 112 10.72 -17.79 -15.61
C MET A 112 9.50 -17.15 -16.31
N GLY A 113 9.35 -15.83 -16.21
CA GLY A 113 8.17 -15.11 -16.66
C GLY A 113 7.18 -14.80 -15.53
N ALA A 114 6.01 -14.30 -15.91
CA ALA A 114 4.95 -13.93 -14.98
C ALA A 114 3.58 -14.35 -15.52
N VAL A 115 2.68 -14.68 -14.60
CA VAL A 115 1.25 -14.79 -14.89
C VAL A 115 0.59 -13.44 -14.63
N ILE A 116 -0.25 -12.98 -15.54
CA ILE A 116 -1.09 -11.80 -15.34
C ILE A 116 -2.39 -12.26 -14.68
N TRP A 117 -2.58 -11.90 -13.42
CA TRP A 117 -3.81 -12.14 -12.70
C TRP A 117 -4.76 -10.95 -12.85
N GLN A 118 -5.77 -11.13 -13.69
CA GLN A 118 -6.84 -10.16 -13.86
C GLN A 118 -7.83 -10.28 -12.70
N LYS A 119 -7.93 -9.23 -11.89
CA LYS A 119 -8.91 -9.18 -10.82
C LYS A 119 -10.25 -8.83 -11.44
N VAL A 120 -11.23 -9.72 -11.32
CA VAL A 120 -12.61 -9.40 -11.70
C VAL A 120 -13.15 -8.37 -10.71
N THR A 121 -12.90 -7.08 -10.97
CA THR A 121 -13.38 -6.00 -10.11
C THR A 121 -14.83 -5.70 -10.40
N THR A 122 -15.71 -5.90 -9.43
CA THR A 122 -16.88 -5.03 -9.29
C THR A 122 -16.34 -3.62 -8.96
N CYS A 123 -16.84 -2.57 -9.60
CA CYS A 123 -16.24 -1.23 -9.66
C CYS A 123 -16.14 -0.44 -8.33
N ASN A 124 -15.98 -1.08 -7.17
CA ASN A 124 -15.98 -0.45 -5.85
C ASN A 124 -14.79 -0.90 -4.97
N THR A 125 -13.58 -0.99 -5.51
CA THR A 125 -12.38 -1.12 -4.67
C THR A 125 -11.93 0.26 -4.16
N THR A 126 -11.70 0.35 -2.86
CA THR A 126 -11.11 1.51 -2.17
C THR A 126 -9.72 1.79 -2.76
N GLY A 127 -9.64 2.71 -3.72
CA GLY A 127 -8.39 3.02 -4.43
C GLY A 127 -8.55 3.79 -5.74
N GLY A 128 -9.75 3.85 -6.33
CA GLY A 128 -10.03 4.66 -7.52
C GLY A 128 -10.43 3.81 -8.71
N ALA A 129 -11.72 3.47 -8.77
CA ALA A 129 -12.34 2.77 -9.88
C ALA A 129 -12.98 3.74 -10.91
N THR A 130 -12.48 4.98 -10.99
CA THR A 130 -12.74 5.90 -12.10
C THR A 130 -11.48 6.02 -12.92
N ILE A 131 -11.58 5.90 -14.25
CA ILE A 131 -10.48 6.18 -15.18
C ILE A 131 -9.91 7.56 -14.78
N MET A 132 -8.68 7.55 -14.26
CA MET A 132 -8.03 8.77 -13.82
C MET A 132 -7.58 9.55 -15.05
N GLY A 133 -7.69 10.87 -15.00
CA GLY A 133 -7.41 11.73 -16.15
C GLY A 133 -8.51 12.75 -16.39
N SER A 134 -8.38 13.47 -17.50
CA SER A 134 -9.28 14.55 -17.87
C SER A 134 -10.55 14.04 -18.56
N PHE A 135 -11.34 13.14 -17.96
CA PHE A 135 -12.58 12.67 -18.59
C PHE A 135 -13.51 13.84 -18.99
N PRO A 136 -14.11 13.86 -20.20
CA PRO A 136 -14.02 12.88 -21.29
C PRO A 136 -12.87 13.11 -22.29
N TYR A 137 -11.98 14.07 -22.03
CA TYR A 137 -10.85 14.42 -22.90
C TYR A 137 -9.71 13.37 -22.84
N PRO A 138 -9.30 12.79 -23.98
CA PRO A 138 -8.52 11.54 -24.03
C PRO A 138 -7.04 11.67 -23.64
N ARG A 139 -6.42 12.86 -23.76
CA ARG A 139 -4.95 13.00 -23.70
C ARG A 139 -4.32 12.59 -22.37
N ASN A 140 -5.02 12.78 -21.25
CA ASN A 140 -4.50 12.51 -19.91
C ASN A 140 -5.15 11.29 -19.26
N GLY A 141 -5.84 10.44 -20.02
CA GLY A 141 -6.41 9.21 -19.51
C GLY A 141 -5.33 8.24 -19.02
N ILE A 142 -5.53 7.67 -17.84
CA ILE A 142 -4.62 6.72 -17.20
C ILE A 142 -5.28 5.35 -17.20
N ILE A 143 -4.53 4.35 -17.66
CA ILE A 143 -4.99 2.96 -17.72
C ILE A 143 -5.29 2.47 -16.31
N LYS A 144 -6.43 1.80 -16.16
CA LYS A 144 -6.82 1.16 -14.91
C LYS A 144 -5.88 -0.02 -14.62
N LEU A 145 -5.34 -0.06 -13.41
CA LEU A 145 -4.55 -1.19 -12.91
C LEU A 145 -5.49 -2.17 -12.22
N ASP A 146 -6.18 -3.00 -13.00
CA ASP A 146 -7.08 -4.05 -12.49
C ASP A 146 -6.52 -5.47 -12.61
N TYR A 147 -5.20 -5.55 -12.75
CA TYR A 147 -4.44 -6.79 -12.78
C TYR A 147 -3.22 -6.69 -11.86
N GLU A 148 -2.69 -7.85 -11.49
CA GLU A 148 -1.41 -8.02 -10.79
C GLU A 148 -0.54 -9.04 -11.50
N PHE A 149 0.74 -9.02 -11.18
CA PHE A 149 1.72 -9.96 -11.71
C PHE A 149 2.05 -11.01 -10.66
N ILE A 150 2.00 -12.27 -11.05
CA ILE A 150 2.58 -13.36 -10.28
C ILE A 150 3.91 -13.68 -10.94
N LEU A 151 4.98 -13.10 -10.39
CA LEU A 151 6.35 -13.31 -10.86
C LEU A 151 6.80 -14.72 -10.47
N ILE A 152 7.45 -15.44 -11.39
CA ILE A 152 7.94 -16.80 -11.16
C ILE A 152 9.45 -16.80 -11.33
N PHE A 153 10.14 -17.23 -10.28
CA PHE A 153 11.59 -17.38 -10.25
C PHE A 153 11.96 -18.82 -9.95
N LYS A 154 13.00 -19.34 -10.58
CA LYS A 154 13.55 -20.68 -10.31
C LYS A 154 14.96 -20.54 -9.77
N LYS A 155 15.26 -21.23 -8.65
CA LYS A 155 16.64 -21.34 -8.18
C LYS A 155 17.38 -22.37 -9.04
N PRO A 156 18.50 -22.03 -9.70
CA PRO A 156 19.25 -22.98 -10.51
C PRO A 156 19.72 -24.21 -9.72
N GLY A 157 19.97 -25.31 -10.43
CA GLY A 157 20.43 -26.58 -9.86
C GLY A 157 19.37 -27.67 -9.83
N ILE A 158 19.70 -28.78 -9.15
CA ILE A 158 18.90 -30.01 -9.12
C ILE A 158 18.05 -30.01 -7.84
N GLY A 159 16.75 -30.18 -8.01
CA GLY A 159 15.82 -30.25 -6.88
C GLY A 159 15.82 -31.58 -6.13
N PRO A 160 15.16 -31.62 -4.97
CA PRO A 160 15.01 -32.84 -4.18
C PRO A 160 14.42 -33.99 -5.00
N LYS A 161 14.88 -35.21 -4.74
CA LYS A 161 14.35 -36.41 -5.41
C LYS A 161 12.97 -36.74 -4.84
N VAL A 162 12.02 -37.06 -5.72
CA VAL A 162 10.64 -37.37 -5.34
C VAL A 162 10.30 -38.79 -5.78
N SER A 163 9.71 -39.58 -4.87
CA SER A 163 9.30 -40.95 -5.12
C SER A 163 8.18 -41.03 -6.17
N ARG A 164 8.05 -42.17 -6.84
CA ARG A 164 6.99 -42.38 -7.84
C ARG A 164 5.59 -42.27 -7.23
N GLU A 165 5.44 -42.73 -5.99
CA GLU A 165 4.17 -42.66 -5.26
C GLU A 165 3.76 -41.21 -5.00
N ILE A 166 4.66 -40.37 -4.48
CA ILE A 166 4.38 -38.95 -4.23
C ILE A 166 4.10 -38.19 -5.54
N LYS A 167 4.82 -38.53 -6.62
CA LYS A 167 4.53 -37.99 -7.96
C LYS A 167 3.12 -38.34 -8.43
N ASN A 168 2.68 -39.58 -8.21
CA ASN A 168 1.33 -40.01 -8.57
C ASN A 168 0.27 -39.29 -7.72
N GLN A 169 0.51 -39.08 -6.43
CA GLN A 169 -0.39 -38.33 -5.54
C GLN A 169 -0.49 -36.84 -5.90
N SER A 170 0.52 -36.30 -6.60
CA SER A 170 0.57 -34.89 -7.00
C SER A 170 0.11 -34.66 -8.45
N LYS A 171 -0.41 -35.70 -9.10
CA LYS A 171 -0.85 -35.61 -10.51
C LYS A 171 -2.00 -34.63 -10.66
N MET A 172 -1.91 -33.76 -11.66
CA MET A 172 -2.99 -32.87 -12.09
C MET A 172 -3.75 -33.47 -13.27
N THR A 173 -5.00 -33.07 -13.46
CA THR A 173 -5.72 -33.40 -14.70
C THR A 173 -5.20 -32.55 -15.86
N THR A 174 -5.51 -32.96 -17.10
CA THR A 174 -5.13 -32.21 -18.30
C THR A 174 -5.76 -30.82 -18.32
N GLU A 175 -7.01 -30.71 -17.85
CA GLU A 175 -7.75 -29.46 -17.76
C GLU A 175 -7.09 -28.51 -16.75
N GLU A 176 -6.74 -29.02 -15.57
CA GLU A 176 -6.02 -28.24 -14.56
C GLU A 176 -4.65 -27.78 -15.08
N TRP A 177 -3.93 -28.66 -15.78
CA TRP A 177 -2.64 -28.32 -16.37
C TRP A 177 -2.76 -27.16 -17.36
N ASN A 178 -3.68 -27.28 -18.32
CA ASN A 178 -3.91 -26.23 -19.32
C ASN A 178 -4.41 -24.93 -18.68
N GLN A 179 -5.23 -25.01 -17.64
CA GLN A 179 -5.74 -23.84 -16.94
C GLN A 179 -4.64 -23.14 -16.13
N TYR A 180 -3.80 -23.89 -15.42
CA TYR A 180 -2.85 -23.32 -14.47
C TYR A 180 -1.58 -22.83 -15.17
N PHE A 181 -1.11 -23.52 -16.21
CA PHE A 181 0.06 -23.10 -17.00
C PHE A 181 -0.26 -22.06 -18.08
N ALA A 182 -1.45 -21.45 -18.04
CA ALA A 182 -1.80 -20.30 -18.86
C ALA A 182 -1.18 -19.00 -18.30
N GLY A 183 -0.73 -18.11 -19.20
CA GLY A 183 -0.13 -16.82 -18.82
C GLY A 183 -1.12 -15.77 -18.28
N HIS A 184 -2.43 -16.03 -18.35
CA HIS A 184 -3.47 -15.12 -17.86
C HIS A 184 -4.45 -15.87 -16.97
N TRP A 185 -4.62 -15.40 -15.73
CA TRP A 185 -5.56 -15.97 -14.78
C TRP A 185 -6.70 -15.00 -14.51
N ASN A 186 -7.93 -15.47 -14.63
CA ASN A 186 -9.14 -14.69 -14.41
C ASN A 186 -9.94 -15.30 -13.26
N PHE A 187 -9.85 -14.69 -12.08
CA PHE A 187 -10.71 -15.01 -10.94
C PHE A 187 -10.83 -13.78 -10.02
N ALA A 188 -11.94 -13.69 -9.29
CA ALA A 188 -12.20 -12.58 -8.39
C ALA A 188 -11.17 -12.54 -7.25
N GLY A 189 -10.81 -11.33 -6.81
CA GLY A 189 -10.10 -11.17 -5.55
C GLY A 189 -11.03 -11.44 -4.36
N GLU A 190 -10.45 -11.66 -3.18
CA GLU A 190 -11.23 -11.80 -1.96
C GLU A 190 -11.89 -10.49 -1.56
N LYS A 191 -13.09 -10.59 -0.98
CA LYS A 191 -13.72 -9.44 -0.32
C LYS A 191 -12.85 -9.06 0.89
N GLN A 192 -12.37 -7.82 0.90
CA GLN A 192 -11.59 -7.29 2.02
C GLN A 192 -12.51 -7.00 3.21
N ASP A 193 -12.97 -8.05 3.89
CA ASP A 193 -13.54 -7.88 5.23
C ASP A 193 -12.39 -7.51 6.19
N LYS A 194 -12.61 -6.50 7.03
CA LYS A 194 -11.63 -6.00 8.02
C LYS A 194 -10.34 -5.37 7.45
N HIS A 195 -10.37 -4.81 6.23
CA HIS A 195 -9.22 -4.11 5.62
C HIS A 195 -7.95 -4.96 5.41
N LEU A 196 -8.06 -6.29 5.52
CA LEU A 196 -6.98 -7.24 5.26
C LEU A 196 -6.65 -7.26 3.76
N ALA A 197 -5.39 -7.04 3.37
CA ALA A 197 -4.97 -7.33 2.00
C ALA A 197 -4.74 -8.83 1.88
N MET A 198 -5.64 -9.53 1.21
CA MET A 198 -5.54 -10.97 0.97
C MET A 198 -5.78 -11.27 -0.49
N PHE A 199 -4.93 -12.12 -1.06
CA PHE A 199 -5.26 -12.85 -2.29
C PHE A 199 -6.16 -14.05 -1.95
N PRO A 200 -7.02 -14.50 -2.89
CA PRO A 200 -7.86 -15.67 -2.71
C PRO A 200 -7.05 -16.95 -2.64
N GLU A 201 -7.59 -17.96 -1.94
CA GLU A 201 -6.95 -19.28 -1.78
C GLU A 201 -6.66 -19.96 -3.13
N GLU A 202 -7.44 -19.63 -4.16
CA GLU A 202 -7.23 -20.14 -5.52
C GLU A 202 -5.83 -19.79 -6.07
N LEU A 203 -5.26 -18.63 -5.72
CA LEU A 203 -3.91 -18.23 -6.15
C LEU A 203 -2.82 -19.16 -5.60
N PRO A 204 -2.62 -19.32 -4.28
CA PRO A 204 -1.62 -20.24 -3.75
C PRO A 204 -1.96 -21.69 -4.10
N LYS A 205 -3.24 -22.09 -4.13
CA LYS A 205 -3.64 -23.45 -4.55
C LYS A 205 -3.08 -23.83 -5.93
N ARG A 206 -3.22 -22.94 -6.92
CA ARG A 206 -2.66 -23.17 -8.26
C ARG A 206 -1.15 -23.32 -8.22
N LEU A 207 -0.46 -22.39 -7.57
CA LEU A 207 1.01 -22.40 -7.49
C LEU A 207 1.54 -23.63 -6.75
N ILE A 208 0.89 -24.05 -5.66
CA ILE A 208 1.24 -25.27 -4.92
C ILE A 208 1.09 -26.49 -5.80
N LYS A 209 -0.01 -26.61 -6.56
CA LYS A 209 -0.22 -27.74 -7.48
C LYS A 209 0.77 -27.75 -8.65
N MET A 210 1.13 -26.58 -9.18
CA MET A 210 2.09 -26.45 -10.29
C MET A 210 3.53 -26.77 -9.90
N PHE A 211 3.95 -26.36 -8.69
CA PHE A 211 5.37 -26.22 -8.36
C PHE A 211 5.80 -26.94 -7.07
N SER A 212 4.96 -27.78 -6.48
CA SER A 212 5.32 -28.63 -5.34
C SER A 212 4.64 -30.00 -5.41
N PHE A 213 5.20 -30.96 -4.69
CA PHE A 213 4.63 -32.29 -4.47
C PHE A 213 3.96 -32.41 -3.10
N VAL A 214 3.11 -33.40 -2.92
CA VAL A 214 2.54 -33.75 -1.60
C VAL A 214 3.69 -34.00 -0.61
N GLY A 215 3.59 -33.42 0.58
CA GLY A 215 4.65 -33.48 1.61
C GLY A 215 5.75 -32.42 1.47
N ASP A 216 5.80 -31.66 0.37
CA ASP A 216 6.74 -30.54 0.25
C ASP A 216 6.38 -29.40 1.23
N THR A 217 7.37 -28.55 1.52
CA THR A 217 7.21 -27.39 2.42
C THR A 217 7.05 -26.08 1.65
N VAL A 218 5.94 -25.39 1.88
CA VAL A 218 5.60 -24.09 1.28
C VAL A 218 5.86 -22.94 2.26
N LEU A 219 6.64 -21.94 1.86
CA LEU A 219 6.95 -20.75 2.65
C LEU A 219 6.14 -19.53 2.20
N ASP A 220 5.62 -18.77 3.16
CA ASP A 220 5.11 -17.42 2.95
C ASP A 220 5.77 -16.42 3.93
N PRO A 221 6.73 -15.59 3.48
CA PRO A 221 7.36 -14.57 4.32
C PRO A 221 6.45 -13.39 4.72
N PHE A 222 5.26 -13.27 4.14
CA PHE A 222 4.28 -12.21 4.42
C PHE A 222 2.89 -12.83 4.58
N LEU A 223 2.76 -13.71 5.57
CA LEU A 223 1.64 -14.65 5.72
C LEU A 223 0.27 -13.95 5.83
N GLY A 224 0.21 -12.78 6.47
CA GLY A 224 -1.03 -12.07 6.72
C GLY A 224 -2.03 -12.97 7.44
N SER A 225 -3.22 -13.11 6.86
CA SER A 225 -4.30 -13.91 7.46
C SER A 225 -4.11 -15.43 7.42
N GLY A 226 -3.02 -15.95 6.82
CA GLY A 226 -2.76 -17.39 6.77
C GLY A 226 -3.27 -18.12 5.51
N THR A 227 -3.61 -17.41 4.43
CA THR A 227 -4.21 -18.01 3.22
C THR A 227 -3.28 -19.04 2.55
N THR A 228 -1.98 -18.77 2.45
CA THR A 228 -1.02 -19.71 1.86
C THR A 228 -0.88 -20.99 2.67
N SER A 229 -0.82 -20.87 4.01
CA SER A 229 -0.78 -22.03 4.91
C SER A 229 -2.05 -22.87 4.84
N LEU A 230 -3.23 -22.24 4.72
CA LEU A 230 -4.50 -22.95 4.53
C LEU A 230 -4.50 -23.74 3.22
N ALA A 231 -4.08 -23.12 2.11
CA ALA A 231 -4.00 -23.80 0.81
C ALA A 231 -3.01 -24.98 0.85
N ALA A 232 -1.87 -24.82 1.51
CA ALA A 232 -0.89 -25.89 1.70
C ALA A 232 -1.47 -27.05 2.52
N LEU A 233 -2.15 -26.75 3.63
CA LEU A 233 -2.85 -27.74 4.46
C LEU A 233 -3.88 -28.53 3.66
N ASN A 234 -4.74 -27.84 2.92
CA ASN A 234 -5.80 -28.46 2.10
C ASN A 234 -5.24 -29.34 0.97
N LEU A 235 -4.02 -29.04 0.49
CA LEU A 235 -3.34 -29.80 -0.55
C LEU A 235 -2.34 -30.84 0.00
N GLY A 236 -2.26 -31.05 1.31
CA GLY A 236 -1.36 -32.04 1.91
C GLY A 236 0.13 -31.66 1.80
N ARG A 237 0.45 -30.37 1.87
CA ARG A 237 1.81 -29.83 1.96
C ARG A 237 2.07 -29.31 3.37
N HIS A 238 3.33 -29.30 3.78
CA HIS A 238 3.76 -28.56 4.97
C HIS A 238 3.77 -27.06 4.67
N SER A 239 3.67 -26.23 5.70
CA SER A 239 3.82 -24.78 5.52
C SER A 239 4.64 -24.12 6.60
N ILE A 240 5.34 -23.07 6.22
CA ILE A 240 5.99 -22.13 7.12
C ILE A 240 5.52 -20.73 6.76
N GLY A 241 5.11 -19.92 7.73
CA GLY A 241 4.65 -18.56 7.47
C GLY A 241 5.19 -17.57 8.50
N TYR A 242 5.63 -16.41 8.02
CA TYR A 242 6.05 -15.29 8.87
C TYR A 242 5.00 -14.19 8.87
N GLU A 243 4.66 -13.70 10.05
CA GLU A 243 3.78 -12.53 10.23
C GLU A 243 4.33 -11.64 11.34
N ILE A 244 4.55 -10.36 11.03
CA ILE A 244 5.18 -9.43 11.97
C ILE A 244 4.18 -8.81 12.94
N ASN A 245 2.90 -8.71 12.56
CA ASN A 245 1.86 -8.18 13.43
C ASN A 245 1.21 -9.30 14.24
N THR A 246 1.40 -9.26 15.56
CA THR A 246 0.81 -10.16 16.54
C THR A 246 -0.72 -10.21 16.49
N ASP A 247 -1.39 -9.15 16.05
CA ASP A 247 -2.86 -9.08 15.95
C ASP A 247 -3.44 -10.03 14.89
N PHE A 248 -2.60 -10.53 13.98
CA PHE A 248 -3.00 -11.55 13.01
C PHE A 248 -2.99 -12.95 13.60
N GLU A 249 -2.31 -13.19 14.73
CA GLU A 249 -2.21 -14.53 15.32
C GLU A 249 -3.60 -15.15 15.60
N PRO A 250 -4.57 -14.47 16.24
CA PRO A 250 -5.91 -15.02 16.42
C PRO A 250 -6.64 -15.29 15.10
N ILE A 251 -6.40 -14.48 14.07
CA ILE A 251 -7.00 -14.64 12.74
C ILE A 251 -6.45 -15.90 12.07
N ILE A 252 -5.14 -16.13 12.17
CA ILE A 252 -4.48 -17.31 11.61
C ILE A 252 -4.95 -18.56 12.35
N ARG A 253 -5.07 -18.51 13.69
CA ARG A 253 -5.57 -19.64 14.50
C ARG A 253 -6.98 -20.06 14.10
N ASP A 254 -7.89 -19.09 13.94
CA ASP A 254 -9.26 -19.34 13.47
C ASP A 254 -9.27 -19.90 12.04
N LYS A 255 -8.50 -19.29 11.13
CA LYS A 255 -8.43 -19.74 9.72
C LYS A 255 -7.91 -21.17 9.58
N LEU A 256 -6.89 -21.52 10.36
CA LEU A 256 -6.32 -22.87 10.38
C LEU A 256 -7.08 -23.84 11.31
N LYS A 257 -8.19 -23.39 11.91
CA LYS A 257 -9.07 -24.18 12.80
C LYS A 257 -8.34 -24.84 13.97
N VAL A 258 -7.37 -24.14 14.56
CA VAL A 258 -6.50 -24.66 15.63
C VAL A 258 -7.31 -25.11 16.86
N ASP A 259 -8.35 -24.36 17.23
CA ASP A 259 -9.14 -24.59 18.44
C ASP A 259 -10.39 -25.46 18.23
N GLN A 260 -10.67 -25.87 16.98
CA GLN A 260 -11.79 -26.77 16.66
C GLN A 260 -11.33 -28.22 16.78
N ASN A 261 -11.18 -28.69 18.02
CA ASN A 261 -11.08 -30.11 18.35
C ASN A 261 -12.30 -30.85 17.76
N GLN A 262 -12.17 -31.50 16.58
CA GLN A 262 -12.84 -32.79 16.26
C GLN A 262 -12.68 -33.38 14.84
N LEU A 263 -11.92 -32.83 13.88
CA LEU A 263 -11.87 -33.44 12.52
C LEU A 263 -10.47 -33.64 11.88
N PHE A 264 -9.39 -33.19 12.51
CA PHE A 264 -8.03 -33.30 11.95
C PHE A 264 -6.99 -33.79 12.96
N GLU A 265 -7.17 -34.97 13.56
CA GLU A 265 -6.19 -35.63 14.46
C GLU A 265 -4.79 -35.86 13.82
N HIS A 266 -4.56 -35.41 12.59
CA HIS A 266 -3.36 -35.68 11.79
C HIS A 266 -2.56 -34.43 11.40
N ASN A 267 -2.87 -33.20 11.84
CA ASN A 267 -2.07 -32.02 11.43
C ASN A 267 -1.47 -31.32 12.65
N ALA A 268 -0.16 -31.08 12.63
CA ALA A 268 0.53 -30.35 13.69
C ALA A 268 0.67 -28.88 13.29
N ILE A 269 0.05 -27.99 14.07
CA ILE A 269 0.17 -26.53 13.87
C ILE A 269 0.92 -25.96 15.07
N GLU A 270 2.08 -25.38 14.81
CA GLU A 270 2.97 -24.79 15.82
C GLU A 270 3.03 -23.28 15.63
N PHE A 271 2.88 -22.52 16.72
CA PHE A 271 3.14 -21.09 16.75
C PHE A 271 4.41 -20.84 17.55
N SER A 272 5.28 -19.99 17.01
CA SER A 272 6.51 -19.56 17.67
C SER A 272 6.67 -18.05 17.51
N HIS A 273 7.35 -17.42 18.46
CA HIS A 273 7.56 -15.98 18.48
C HIS A 273 9.05 -15.69 18.42
N GLN A 274 9.47 -14.92 17.42
CA GLN A 274 10.85 -14.45 17.37
C GLN A 274 11.09 -13.44 18.49
N PRO A 275 12.25 -13.48 19.16
CA PRO A 275 12.59 -12.48 20.15
C PRO A 275 12.65 -11.10 19.50
N ASN A 276 12.04 -10.10 20.13
CA ASN A 276 12.03 -8.73 19.61
C ASN A 276 13.44 -8.12 19.67
N ARG A 277 14.19 -8.27 18.58
CA ARG A 277 15.52 -7.68 18.41
C ARG A 277 15.41 -6.47 17.50
N LYS A 278 15.52 -5.26 18.07
CA LYS A 278 15.74 -4.05 17.26
C LYS A 278 17.13 -4.14 16.62
N ARG A 279 17.21 -4.65 15.40
CA ARG A 279 18.44 -4.68 14.61
C ARG A 279 18.42 -3.57 13.57
N ASN A 280 19.56 -2.89 13.43
CA ASN A 280 19.75 -1.98 12.32
C ASN A 280 20.12 -2.78 11.07
N TYR A 281 19.26 -2.74 10.06
CA TYR A 281 19.45 -3.44 8.79
C TYR A 281 20.40 -2.73 7.82
N GLU A 282 20.92 -1.55 8.14
CA GLU A 282 21.84 -0.81 7.25
C GLU A 282 23.02 -1.68 6.82
N HIS A 283 23.67 -2.37 7.76
CA HIS A 283 24.80 -3.24 7.44
C HIS A 283 24.39 -4.40 6.52
N ASP A 284 23.26 -5.06 6.83
CA ASP A 284 22.75 -6.19 6.05
C ASP A 284 22.35 -5.73 4.62
N ILE A 285 21.77 -4.52 4.49
CA ILE A 285 21.45 -3.91 3.20
C ILE A 285 22.72 -3.63 2.39
N HIS A 286 23.77 -3.09 3.02
CA HIS A 286 25.05 -2.83 2.36
C HIS A 286 25.78 -4.11 1.91
N ALA A 287 25.47 -5.26 2.53
CA ALA A 287 25.99 -6.57 2.14
C ALA A 287 25.20 -7.23 1.01
N LEU A 288 24.06 -6.68 0.58
CA LEU A 288 23.29 -7.22 -0.54
C LEU A 288 24.08 -7.13 -1.85
N PRO A 289 23.86 -8.08 -2.80
CA PRO A 289 24.54 -8.07 -4.09
C PRO A 289 24.18 -6.84 -4.94
N TYR A 290 23.03 -6.22 -4.66
CA TYR A 290 22.58 -4.98 -5.27
C TYR A 290 21.78 -4.17 -4.26
N VAL A 291 22.16 -2.90 -4.11
CA VAL A 291 21.39 -1.91 -3.33
C VAL A 291 20.67 -1.00 -4.31
N PHE A 292 19.35 -0.99 -4.25
CA PHE A 292 18.54 -0.11 -5.07
C PHE A 292 18.75 1.34 -4.64
N LYS A 293 18.84 2.24 -5.63
CA LYS A 293 18.86 3.69 -5.48
C LYS A 293 17.77 4.29 -6.35
N ASP A 294 16.86 5.06 -5.77
CA ASP A 294 15.80 5.69 -6.55
C ASP A 294 16.43 6.76 -7.46
N PRO A 295 16.36 6.62 -8.80
CA PRO A 295 16.92 7.61 -9.71
C PRO A 295 16.17 8.96 -9.65
N VAL A 296 14.95 8.97 -9.12
CA VAL A 296 14.20 10.21 -8.91
C VAL A 296 14.53 10.75 -7.54
N GLN A 297 15.38 11.79 -7.48
CA GLN A 297 15.59 12.51 -6.24
C GLN A 297 14.30 13.24 -5.85
N PHE A 298 13.75 12.87 -4.70
CA PHE A 298 12.67 13.63 -4.08
C PHE A 298 13.14 15.06 -3.85
N ASP A 299 12.38 16.03 -4.34
CA ASP A 299 12.59 17.42 -3.95
C ASP A 299 12.24 17.51 -2.45
N LYS A 300 13.26 17.64 -1.59
CA LYS A 300 13.21 17.48 -0.11
C LYS A 300 12.24 18.42 0.63
N LYS A 301 11.44 19.21 -0.09
CA LYS A 301 10.54 20.23 0.46
C LYS A 301 9.33 19.65 1.17
N ILE A 302 8.96 18.39 0.92
CA ILE A 302 7.77 17.76 1.51
C ILE A 302 8.13 16.37 2.04
N ASP A 303 8.15 16.23 3.37
CA ASP A 303 8.39 14.95 4.04
C ASP A 303 7.16 14.04 3.87
N PRO A 304 7.26 12.91 3.16
CA PRO A 304 6.15 11.99 2.96
C PRO A 304 5.61 11.39 4.27
N ARG A 305 6.46 11.30 5.32
CA ARG A 305 6.07 10.81 6.66
C ARG A 305 5.03 11.70 7.33
N LYS A 306 4.91 12.97 6.89
CA LYS A 306 3.88 13.91 7.39
C LYS A 306 2.49 13.66 6.82
N PHE A 307 2.38 12.85 5.76
CA PHE A 307 1.10 12.50 5.16
C PHE A 307 0.82 11.01 5.32
N ARG A 308 -0.16 10.68 6.16
CA ARG A 308 -0.66 9.30 6.31
C ARG A 308 -1.55 8.96 5.12
N PHE A 309 -0.99 8.33 4.09
CA PHE A 309 -1.75 7.96 2.89
C PHE A 309 -2.29 6.52 2.89
N GLY A 310 -1.98 5.72 3.93
CA GLY A 310 -2.50 4.36 4.08
C GLY A 310 -3.75 4.27 4.94
N SER A 311 -4.59 3.27 4.66
CA SER A 311 -5.67 2.88 5.56
C SER A 311 -5.08 2.15 6.77
N GLN A 312 -5.36 2.66 7.97
CA GLN A 312 -5.05 1.98 9.23
C GLN A 312 -6.07 0.87 9.49
N ILE A 313 -5.62 -0.23 10.09
CA ILE A 313 -6.49 -1.24 10.68
C ILE A 313 -7.10 -0.60 11.95
N ASP A 314 -8.20 0.13 11.80
CA ASP A 314 -8.91 0.77 12.90
C ASP A 314 -10.35 0.21 12.93
N ASN A 315 -10.78 -0.40 14.03
CA ASN A 315 -12.04 -1.15 14.17
C ASN A 315 -13.31 -0.27 14.16
N ASN A 316 -13.24 0.99 13.72
CA ASN A 316 -14.38 1.91 13.71
C ASN A 316 -14.59 2.56 12.32
N ARG A 317 -15.57 2.02 11.59
CA ARG A 317 -16.04 2.56 10.30
C ARG A 317 -16.83 3.85 10.51
N HIS A 318 -16.13 4.98 10.47
CA HIS A 318 -16.70 6.22 9.94
C HIS A 318 -15.66 6.89 9.03
N LYS A 319 -16.06 7.37 7.85
CA LYS A 319 -15.26 8.30 7.04
C LYS A 319 -14.96 9.52 7.92
N ARG A 320 -13.81 9.53 8.59
CA ARG A 320 -13.36 10.67 9.39
C ARG A 320 -12.97 11.77 8.41
N GLU A 321 -13.71 12.87 8.40
CA GLU A 321 -13.16 14.14 7.91
C GLU A 321 -11.92 14.43 8.78
N GLU A 322 -10.75 14.52 8.17
CA GLU A 322 -9.52 14.86 8.90
C GLU A 322 -9.63 16.32 9.38
N PHE A 323 -9.51 16.49 10.69
CA PHE A 323 -9.56 17.81 11.33
C PHE A 323 -8.16 18.24 11.74
N TYR A 324 -7.85 19.50 11.50
CA TYR A 324 -6.61 20.17 11.87
C TYR A 324 -6.90 21.36 12.79
N ARG A 325 -5.84 21.96 13.34
CA ARG A 325 -5.91 23.29 13.97
C ARG A 325 -5.00 24.25 13.22
N ILE A 326 -5.38 25.52 13.18
CA ILE A 326 -4.51 26.57 12.64
C ILE A 326 -3.45 26.87 13.71
N LYS A 327 -2.18 26.57 13.39
CA LYS A 327 -1.03 26.91 14.22
C LYS A 327 -0.72 28.39 14.12
N GLN A 328 -0.78 28.94 12.91
CA GLN A 328 -0.49 30.35 12.63
C GLN A 328 -1.16 30.80 11.33
N VAL A 329 -1.71 32.01 11.31
CA VAL A 329 -2.13 32.69 10.07
C VAL A 329 -0.94 33.54 9.58
N LEU A 330 -0.42 33.22 8.39
CA LEU A 330 0.76 33.90 7.82
C LEU A 330 0.33 35.10 6.95
N SER A 331 -0.78 34.95 6.24
CA SER A 331 -1.44 36.02 5.49
C SER A 331 -2.93 35.70 5.28
N PRO A 332 -3.74 36.65 4.78
CA PRO A 332 -5.14 36.39 4.45
C PRO A 332 -5.34 35.19 3.51
N SER A 333 -4.39 34.94 2.62
CA SER A 333 -4.39 33.80 1.69
C SER A 333 -3.51 32.64 2.14
N LEU A 334 -2.80 32.69 3.27
CA LEU A 334 -1.84 31.64 3.67
C LEU A 334 -1.90 31.31 5.17
N VAL A 335 -2.14 30.03 5.49
CA VAL A 335 -2.22 29.55 6.88
C VAL A 335 -1.33 28.32 7.11
N LEU A 336 -0.78 28.19 8.31
CA LEU A 336 0.01 27.05 8.77
C LEU A 336 -0.82 26.19 9.73
N LEU A 337 -0.91 24.90 9.43
CA LEU A 337 -1.61 23.92 10.27
C LEU A 337 -0.70 23.37 11.39
N ASP A 338 -1.31 22.77 12.41
CA ASP A 338 -0.65 22.12 13.55
C ASP A 338 0.26 20.95 13.16
N ASN A 339 -0.05 20.25 12.06
CA ASN A 339 0.82 19.23 11.45
C ASN A 339 1.97 19.81 10.61
N GLY A 340 2.10 21.13 10.51
CA GLY A 340 3.18 21.81 9.78
C GLY A 340 2.93 22.00 8.28
N LEU A 341 1.72 21.72 7.78
CA LEU A 341 1.36 21.99 6.39
C LEU A 341 0.99 23.46 6.18
N SER A 342 1.56 24.07 5.13
CA SER A 342 1.18 25.41 4.67
C SER A 342 0.10 25.31 3.60
N VAL A 343 -1.01 26.01 3.83
CA VAL A 343 -2.21 25.98 2.99
C VAL A 343 -2.49 27.36 2.46
N ARG A 344 -2.45 27.51 1.15
CA ARG A 344 -2.91 28.69 0.45
C ARG A 344 -4.42 28.60 0.19
N LEU A 345 -5.16 29.61 0.63
CA LEU A 345 -6.60 29.70 0.50
C LEU A 345 -6.99 29.99 -0.94
N LEU A 346 -7.61 29.00 -1.57
CA LEU A 346 -7.96 29.04 -2.98
C LEU A 346 -9.02 30.13 -3.25
N GLY A 347 -8.74 30.98 -4.25
CA GLY A 347 -9.60 32.08 -4.68
C GLY A 347 -9.46 33.36 -3.84
N VAL A 348 -8.53 33.41 -2.88
CA VAL A 348 -8.31 34.56 -1.99
C VAL A 348 -7.01 35.26 -2.37
N ARG A 349 -7.09 36.57 -2.66
CA ARG A 349 -5.96 37.46 -2.93
C ARG A 349 -5.80 38.46 -1.79
N ASP A 350 -4.58 38.53 -1.25
CA ASP A 350 -4.22 39.49 -0.20
C ASP A 350 -4.43 40.94 -0.69
N GLN A 351 -4.89 41.80 0.21
CA GLN A 351 -5.00 43.24 0.00
C GLN A 351 -4.26 43.96 1.14
N ASP A 352 -3.35 44.86 0.82
CA ASP A 352 -2.51 45.52 1.83
C ASP A 352 -3.32 46.34 2.83
N GLN A 353 -4.36 47.03 2.36
CA GLN A 353 -5.21 47.90 3.17
C GLN A 353 -6.00 47.15 4.26
N THR A 354 -6.34 45.88 4.01
CA THR A 354 -7.19 45.06 4.89
C THR A 354 -6.45 43.86 5.50
N ARG A 355 -5.15 43.73 5.22
CA ARG A 355 -4.31 42.58 5.62
C ARG A 355 -4.42 42.26 7.11
N ASN A 356 -4.24 43.25 7.97
CA ASN A 356 -4.25 43.04 9.43
C ASN A 356 -5.64 42.63 9.93
N ALA A 357 -6.69 43.28 9.43
CA ALA A 357 -8.08 42.94 9.79
C ALA A 357 -8.47 41.52 9.33
N ALA A 358 -7.97 41.10 8.17
CA ALA A 358 -8.19 39.75 7.64
C ALA A 358 -7.47 38.66 8.45
N ILE A 359 -6.23 38.92 8.88
CA ILE A 359 -5.48 38.03 9.78
C ILE A 359 -6.21 37.91 11.12
N GLU A 360 -6.60 39.04 11.72
CA GLU A 360 -7.33 39.05 12.99
C GLU A 360 -8.67 38.31 12.89
N PHE A 361 -9.38 38.48 11.77
CA PHE A 361 -10.62 37.75 11.50
C PHE A 361 -10.40 36.24 11.47
N LEU A 362 -9.38 35.76 10.75
CA LEU A 362 -9.05 34.34 10.68
C LEU A 362 -8.66 33.82 12.06
N ASP A 363 -7.73 34.47 12.75
CA ASP A 363 -7.29 34.09 14.09
C ASP A 363 -8.48 33.99 15.06
N LYS A 364 -9.37 34.99 15.08
CA LYS A 364 -10.54 34.99 15.97
C LYS A 364 -11.52 33.86 15.63
N LYS A 365 -11.70 33.54 14.35
CA LYS A 365 -12.60 32.47 13.90
C LYS A 365 -12.01 31.07 14.10
N THR A 366 -10.70 30.92 14.02
CA THR A 366 -10.02 29.62 14.07
C THR A 366 -9.45 29.28 15.45
N ARG A 367 -9.30 30.27 16.35
CA ARG A 367 -8.79 30.05 17.72
C ARG A 367 -9.64 29.02 18.46
N GLY A 368 -9.01 27.92 18.87
CA GLY A 368 -9.66 26.82 19.59
C GLY A 368 -10.61 25.96 18.75
N GLN A 369 -10.74 26.24 17.44
CA GLN A 369 -11.62 25.49 16.55
C GLN A 369 -10.86 24.46 15.72
N LYS A 370 -11.55 23.37 15.40
CA LYS A 370 -11.08 22.39 14.41
C LYS A 370 -11.47 22.88 13.01
N VAL A 371 -10.55 22.70 12.07
CA VAL A 371 -10.75 23.05 10.66
C VAL A 371 -10.59 21.82 9.78
N PHE A 372 -11.21 21.81 8.61
CA PHE A 372 -10.97 20.80 7.59
C PHE A 372 -10.83 21.46 6.22
N LEU A 373 -10.19 20.76 5.30
CA LEU A 373 -9.91 21.26 3.95
C LEU A 373 -10.76 20.54 2.91
N LYS A 374 -11.25 21.30 1.93
CA LYS A 374 -11.68 20.73 0.65
C LYS A 374 -10.76 21.21 -0.45
N TYR A 375 -10.54 20.36 -1.44
CA TYR A 375 -9.63 20.64 -2.54
C TYR A 375 -10.41 20.86 -3.82
N ASP A 376 -9.83 21.64 -4.72
CA ASP A 376 -10.25 21.71 -6.12
C ASP A 376 -9.40 20.77 -6.98
N ASN A 377 -9.55 20.86 -8.30
CA ASN A 377 -8.76 20.09 -9.27
C ASN A 377 -7.26 20.40 -9.19
N ILE A 378 -6.90 21.64 -8.81
CA ILE A 378 -5.52 22.08 -8.60
C ILE A 378 -5.25 22.07 -7.09
N LYS A 379 -4.29 21.24 -6.67
CA LYS A 379 -3.98 21.03 -5.24
C LYS A 379 -2.74 21.76 -4.75
N TYR A 380 -1.91 22.29 -5.63
CA TYR A 380 -0.66 22.97 -5.28
C TYR A 380 -0.44 24.20 -6.16
N ASP A 381 0.15 25.26 -5.60
CA ASP A 381 0.60 26.44 -6.36
C ASP A 381 2.03 26.25 -6.91
N ARG A 382 2.54 27.27 -7.64
CA ARG A 382 3.92 27.26 -8.19
C ARG A 382 5.01 27.21 -7.11
N ASP A 383 4.67 27.57 -5.88
CA ASP A 383 5.54 27.58 -4.71
C ASP A 383 5.34 26.32 -3.83
N ASN A 384 4.61 25.31 -4.33
CA ASN A 384 4.29 24.04 -3.65
C ASN A 384 3.43 24.17 -2.36
N ASN A 385 2.74 25.29 -2.14
CA ASN A 385 1.73 25.39 -1.08
C ASN A 385 0.48 24.60 -1.46
N ILE A 386 -0.14 23.94 -0.49
CA ILE A 386 -1.41 23.24 -0.71
C ILE A 386 -2.50 24.27 -0.99
N LEU A 387 -3.17 24.16 -2.13
CA LEU A 387 -4.32 24.99 -2.46
C LEU A 387 -5.60 24.35 -1.92
N GLY A 388 -6.31 25.08 -1.06
CA GLY A 388 -7.47 24.53 -0.36
C GLY A 388 -8.55 25.54 -0.01
N TYR A 389 -9.76 25.01 0.13
CA TYR A 389 -10.91 25.67 0.73
C TYR A 389 -10.96 25.33 2.22
N LEU A 390 -10.85 26.36 3.06
CA LEU A 390 -10.81 26.19 4.51
C LEU A 390 -12.20 26.27 5.12
N TYR A 391 -12.55 25.26 5.91
CA TYR A 391 -13.80 25.18 6.63
C TYR A 391 -13.57 25.01 8.13
N LEU A 392 -14.42 25.64 8.94
CA LEU A 392 -14.56 25.29 10.36
C LEU A 392 -15.33 23.97 10.49
N SER A 393 -15.19 23.28 11.63
CA SER A 393 -15.92 22.02 11.91
C SER A 393 -17.45 22.14 11.80
N ASN A 394 -18.00 23.33 12.02
CA ASN A 394 -19.41 23.63 11.81
C ASN A 394 -19.78 23.92 10.33
N LYS A 395 -18.89 23.62 9.38
CA LYS A 395 -19.01 23.83 7.93
C LYS A 395 -19.03 25.29 7.47
N THR A 396 -18.62 26.25 8.31
CA THR A 396 -18.44 27.65 7.89
C THR A 396 -17.30 27.75 6.87
N PHE A 397 -17.55 28.35 5.72
CA PHE A 397 -16.58 28.48 4.63
C PHE A 397 -15.78 29.79 4.73
N LEU A 398 -14.54 29.71 5.21
CA LEU A 398 -13.75 30.90 5.57
C LEU A 398 -13.29 31.70 4.34
N ASN A 399 -12.87 31.03 3.25
CA ASN A 399 -12.45 31.74 2.02
C ASN A 399 -13.56 32.69 1.52
N ALA A 400 -14.80 32.21 1.46
CA ALA A 400 -15.95 33.02 1.02
C ALA A 400 -16.28 34.16 1.99
N HIS A 401 -16.07 33.97 3.30
CA HIS A 401 -16.30 35.02 4.30
C HIS A 401 -15.30 36.17 4.16
N LEU A 402 -14.02 35.87 3.88
CA LEU A 402 -13.01 36.89 3.62
C LEU A 402 -13.41 37.80 2.46
N ILE A 403 -13.90 37.21 1.36
CA ILE A 403 -14.37 37.97 0.19
C ILE A 403 -15.65 38.76 0.51
N LYS A 404 -16.63 38.11 1.14
CA LYS A 404 -17.92 38.74 1.47
C LYS A 404 -17.77 39.95 2.41
N LEU A 405 -16.83 39.91 3.34
CA LEU A 405 -16.57 41.01 4.27
C LEU A 405 -15.63 42.07 3.67
N GLY A 406 -15.17 41.89 2.42
CA GLY A 406 -14.20 42.79 1.78
C GLY A 406 -12.85 42.84 2.51
N LEU A 407 -12.48 41.73 3.16
CA LEU A 407 -11.19 41.54 3.86
C LEU A 407 -10.11 41.01 2.92
N ALA A 408 -10.51 40.42 1.79
CA ALA A 408 -9.63 39.99 0.72
C ALA A 408 -10.33 40.14 -0.64
N ASP A 409 -9.57 40.18 -1.73
CA ASP A 409 -10.10 40.19 -3.08
C ASP A 409 -10.11 38.77 -3.69
N VAL A 410 -10.81 38.62 -4.81
CA VAL A 410 -10.85 37.37 -5.54
C VAL A 410 -9.60 37.25 -6.39
N ASP A 411 -8.84 36.18 -6.16
CA ASP A 411 -7.73 35.82 -7.04
C ASP A 411 -8.28 35.27 -8.37
N LEU A 412 -7.99 35.96 -9.48
CA LEU A 412 -8.44 35.57 -10.83
C LEU A 412 -7.33 34.90 -11.66
N SER A 413 -6.15 34.73 -11.09
CA SER A 413 -5.00 34.14 -11.79
C SER A 413 -5.16 32.64 -12.07
N ILE A 414 -6.03 31.96 -11.33
CA ILE A 414 -6.29 30.52 -11.41
C ILE A 414 -7.81 30.32 -11.59
N ASP A 415 -8.21 29.30 -12.36
CA ASP A 415 -9.61 28.92 -12.46
C ASP A 415 -10.01 27.92 -11.37
N PHE A 416 -11.20 28.11 -10.78
CA PHE A 416 -11.63 27.34 -9.62
C PHE A 416 -13.15 27.23 -9.48
N LYS A 417 -13.61 26.15 -8.85
CA LYS A 417 -15.00 25.74 -8.75
C LYS A 417 -15.95 26.82 -8.20
N TYR A 418 -15.50 27.60 -7.22
CA TYR A 418 -16.33 28.61 -6.55
C TYR A 418 -16.18 30.04 -7.11
N LYS A 419 -15.54 30.21 -8.27
CA LYS A 419 -15.24 31.52 -8.87
C LYS A 419 -16.46 32.42 -9.05
N ALA A 420 -17.54 31.91 -9.62
CA ALA A 420 -18.79 32.67 -9.79
C ALA A 420 -19.37 33.16 -8.45
N LYS A 421 -19.32 32.31 -7.40
CA LYS A 421 -19.77 32.66 -6.06
C LYS A 421 -18.91 33.76 -5.44
N PHE A 422 -17.58 33.68 -5.58
CA PHE A 422 -16.66 34.67 -5.03
C PHE A 422 -16.83 36.02 -5.72
N LEU A 423 -16.99 36.04 -7.05
CA LEU A 423 -17.26 37.26 -7.81
C LEU A 423 -18.58 37.93 -7.40
N SER A 424 -19.65 37.14 -7.22
CA SER A 424 -20.93 37.64 -6.70
C SER A 424 -20.77 38.28 -5.30
N GLN A 425 -20.06 37.60 -4.39
CA GLN A 425 -19.82 38.10 -3.03
C GLN A 425 -18.96 39.36 -3.01
N ARG A 426 -17.95 39.45 -3.88
CA ARG A 426 -17.12 40.65 -4.05
C ARG A 426 -17.98 41.83 -4.49
N ASN A 427 -18.84 41.63 -5.49
CA ASN A 427 -19.73 42.69 -5.98
C ASN A 427 -20.67 43.16 -4.87
N SER A 428 -21.30 42.25 -4.10
CA SER A 428 -22.13 42.63 -2.96
C SER A 428 -21.37 43.43 -1.88
N ALA A 429 -20.11 43.10 -1.61
CA ALA A 429 -19.28 43.82 -0.66
C ALA A 429 -18.94 45.25 -1.14
N ILE A 430 -18.71 45.42 -2.45
CA ILE A 430 -18.47 46.74 -3.06
C ILE A 430 -19.74 47.60 -2.96
N TRP A 431 -20.90 47.04 -3.30
CA TRP A 431 -22.19 47.74 -3.18
C TRP A 431 -22.48 48.20 -1.75
N GLN A 432 -22.18 47.38 -0.74
CA GLN A 432 -22.36 47.76 0.67
C GLN A 432 -21.39 48.86 1.14
N LYS A 433 -20.21 49.01 0.53
CA LYS A 433 -19.27 50.10 0.82
C LYS A 433 -19.58 51.39 0.06
N SER A 434 -20.26 51.31 -1.08
CA SER A 434 -20.58 52.45 -1.94
C SER A 434 -21.86 53.21 -1.55
N GLY A 435 -22.57 52.79 -0.50
CA GLY A 435 -23.63 53.59 0.13
C GLY A 435 -24.80 53.98 -0.79
N TYR A 436 -25.34 53.03 -1.55
CA TYR A 436 -26.65 53.14 -2.20
C TYR A 436 -27.59 52.05 -1.72
#